data_AF-A0A3M1MRS7-F1
#
_entry.id   AF-A0A3M1MRS7-F1
#
_cell.length_a   1.000
_cell.length_b   1.000
_cell.length_c   1.000
_cell.angle_alpha   90.00
_cell.angle_beta   90.00
_cell.angle_gamma   90.00
#
_symmetry.space_group_name_H-M   'P 1'
#
loop_
_entity.id
_entity.type
_entity.pdbx_description
1 polymer ?
#
loop_
_entity_poly.entity_id
_entity_poly.type
_entity_poly.pdbx_seq_one_letter_code
_entity_poly.pdbx_strand_id
1 'polypeptide(L)'
;MQRWFGLSLAGLIAFIAWALRPTLGWFWWAGVALAVGMAVVYYLCPKSQRPIIRAWQTVTLPIAWGVSHLLLGGVYFLIVTPIGLFLRWTGHDPLELKAGQPPTWKDKTQAPPERYVRQS
;
A
#
# COMPACT_ATOMS: atom_id res chain seq x y z
N MET A 1 -4.88 14.69 -15.42
CA MET A 1 -5.09 14.14 -14.05
C MET A 1 -5.67 15.14 -13.04
N GLN A 2 -5.43 16.46 -13.17
CA GLN A 2 -5.83 17.50 -12.20
C GLN A 2 -7.37 17.67 -11.97
N ARG A 3 -8.21 17.28 -12.95
CA ARG A 3 -9.69 17.47 -12.89
C ARG A 3 -10.40 16.45 -11.97
N TRP A 4 -9.83 15.25 -11.83
CA TRP A 4 -10.41 14.17 -11.02
C TRP A 4 -10.12 14.33 -9.53
N PHE A 5 -9.05 15.05 -9.18
CA PHE A 5 -8.66 15.28 -7.79
C PHE A 5 -9.68 16.12 -7.01
N GLY A 6 -10.32 17.08 -7.68
CA GLY A 6 -11.41 17.86 -7.09
C GLY A 6 -12.63 17.00 -6.77
N LEU A 7 -12.96 16.03 -7.63
CA LEU A 7 -14.07 15.09 -7.43
C LEU A 7 -13.75 14.09 -6.31
N SER A 8 -12.52 13.58 -6.23
CA SER A 8 -12.13 12.68 -5.14
C SER A 8 -12.09 13.39 -3.79
N LEU A 9 -11.63 14.64 -3.75
CA LEU A 9 -11.61 15.45 -2.52
C LEU A 9 -13.04 15.81 -2.08
N ALA A 10 -13.90 16.23 -3.01
CA ALA A 10 -15.32 16.48 -2.73
C ALA A 10 -16.04 15.22 -2.24
N GLY A 11 -15.79 14.08 -2.88
CA GLY A 11 -16.34 12.78 -2.48
C GLY A 11 -15.88 12.35 -1.09
N LEU A 12 -14.59 12.52 -0.77
CA LEU A 12 -14.05 12.19 0.55
C LEU A 12 -14.62 13.09 1.64
N ILE A 13 -14.72 14.40 1.40
CA ILE A 13 -15.30 15.32 2.40
C ILE A 13 -16.80 15.05 2.57
N ALA A 14 -17.53 14.74 1.49
CA ALA A 14 -18.93 14.32 1.58
C ALA A 14 -19.09 13.01 2.39
N PHE A 15 -18.19 12.05 2.20
CA PHE A 15 -18.18 10.80 2.97
C PHE A 15 -17.86 11.04 4.45
N ILE A 16 -16.88 11.90 4.75
CA ILE A 16 -16.53 12.30 6.13
C ILE A 16 -17.72 13.03 6.78
N ALA A 17 -18.36 13.96 6.09
CA ALA A 17 -19.55 14.67 6.57
C ALA A 17 -20.73 13.69 6.83
N TRP A 18 -20.90 12.68 5.97
CA TRP A 18 -21.89 11.63 6.18
C TRP A 18 -21.54 10.72 7.36
N ALA A 19 -20.27 10.36 7.55
CA ALA A 19 -19.82 9.51 8.66
C ALA A 19 -19.90 10.22 10.02
N LEU A 20 -19.67 11.54 10.07
CA LEU A 20 -19.82 12.36 11.28
C LEU A 20 -21.26 12.88 11.51
N ARG A 21 -22.23 12.45 10.72
CA ARG A 21 -23.66 12.78 10.91
C ARG A 21 -24.20 12.57 12.34
N PRO A 22 -23.80 11.52 13.10
CA PRO A 22 -24.41 11.27 14.41
C PRO A 22 -23.73 12.07 15.54
N THR A 23 -22.50 12.56 15.33
CA THR A 23 -21.70 13.26 16.34
C THR A 23 -21.83 14.78 16.26
N LEU A 24 -22.21 15.35 15.11
CA LEU A 24 -22.23 16.80 14.88
C LEU A 24 -23.62 17.47 14.97
N GLY A 25 -24.71 16.68 15.08
CA GLY A 25 -26.07 17.21 15.22
C GLY A 25 -26.44 18.26 14.14
N TRP A 26 -26.99 19.40 14.56
CA TRP A 26 -27.46 20.48 13.68
C TRP A 26 -26.35 21.17 12.85
N PHE A 27 -25.09 21.09 13.28
CA PHE A 27 -23.95 21.76 12.63
C PHE A 27 -23.39 21.01 11.40
N TRP A 28 -23.93 19.85 11.05
CA TRP A 28 -23.46 19.07 9.90
C TRP A 28 -23.60 19.85 8.57
N TRP A 29 -24.64 20.68 8.42
CA TRP A 29 -24.85 21.54 7.25
C TRP A 29 -23.73 22.59 7.07
N ALA A 30 -23.17 23.11 8.16
CA ALA A 30 -22.05 24.06 8.11
C ALA A 30 -20.77 23.37 7.60
N GLY A 31 -20.56 22.10 7.98
CA GLY A 31 -19.47 21.28 7.43
C GLY A 31 -19.62 21.02 5.93
N VAL A 32 -20.85 20.74 5.47
CA VAL A 32 -21.16 20.57 4.04
C VAL A 32 -20.99 21.89 3.28
N ALA A 33 -21.46 23.01 3.82
CA ALA A 33 -21.30 24.33 3.20
C ALA A 33 -19.82 24.76 3.09
N LEU A 34 -19.01 24.48 4.12
CA LEU A 34 -17.57 24.74 4.10
C LEU A 34 -16.85 23.85 3.08
N ALA A 35 -17.24 22.57 2.98
CA ALA A 35 -16.71 21.63 2.00
C ALA A 35 -17.00 22.06 0.56
N VAL A 36 -18.26 22.46 0.30
CA VAL A 36 -18.69 22.97 -1.00
C VAL A 36 -18.00 24.31 -1.30
N GLY A 37 -17.89 25.21 -0.31
CA GLY A 37 -17.17 26.47 -0.45
C GLY A 37 -15.69 26.28 -0.83
N MET A 38 -14.99 25.34 -0.17
CA MET A 38 -13.62 24.98 -0.53
C MET A 38 -13.53 24.35 -1.92
N ALA A 39 -14.48 23.48 -2.31
CA ALA A 39 -14.51 22.89 -3.65
C ALA A 39 -14.74 23.93 -4.76
N VAL A 40 -15.61 24.92 -4.50
CA VAL A 40 -15.90 26.05 -5.41
C VAL A 40 -14.65 26.93 -5.55
N VAL A 41 -14.02 27.33 -4.44
CA VAL A 41 -12.76 28.12 -4.46
C VAL A 41 -11.63 27.36 -5.16
N TYR A 42 -11.57 26.04 -4.99
CA TYR A 42 -10.60 25.18 -5.65
C TYR A 42 -10.79 25.11 -7.17
N TYR A 43 -12.04 25.15 -7.66
CA TYR A 43 -12.35 25.12 -9.09
C TYR A 43 -12.21 26.50 -9.76
N LEU A 44 -12.51 27.59 -9.04
CA LEU A 44 -12.45 28.96 -9.55
C LEU A 44 -11.04 29.55 -9.57
N CYS A 45 -10.12 29.08 -8.72
CA CYS A 45 -8.77 29.64 -8.63
C CYS A 45 -7.67 28.58 -8.92
N PRO A 46 -7.25 28.40 -10.19
CA PRO A 46 -6.28 27.36 -10.58
C PRO A 46 -4.89 27.54 -9.97
N LYS A 47 -4.52 28.76 -9.54
CA LYS A 47 -3.25 29.03 -8.84
C LYS A 47 -3.16 28.38 -7.46
N SER A 48 -4.29 28.15 -6.78
CA SER A 48 -4.35 27.58 -5.42
C SER A 48 -4.29 26.04 -5.40
N GLN A 49 -4.47 25.39 -6.55
CA GLN A 49 -4.54 23.92 -6.61
C GLN A 49 -3.21 23.25 -6.26
N ARG A 50 -2.09 23.86 -6.64
CA ARG A 50 -0.75 23.29 -6.44
C ARG A 50 -0.38 23.08 -4.95
N PRO A 51 -0.51 24.08 -4.05
CA PRO A 51 -0.20 23.87 -2.64
C PRO A 51 -1.16 22.89 -1.95
N ILE A 52 -2.44 22.89 -2.31
CA ILE A 52 -3.44 21.97 -1.74
C ILE A 52 -3.13 20.51 -2.10
N ILE A 53 -2.79 20.24 -3.36
CA ILE A 53 -2.39 18.89 -3.78
C ILE A 53 -1.13 18.45 -3.03
N ARG A 54 -0.14 19.34 -2.87
CA ARG A 54 1.08 19.01 -2.12
C ARG A 54 0.79 18.72 -0.66
N ALA A 55 0.00 19.56 0.02
CA ALA A 55 -0.40 19.34 1.40
C ALA A 55 -1.14 18.00 1.56
N TRP A 56 -2.07 17.71 0.64
CA TRP A 56 -2.78 16.44 0.62
C TRP A 56 -1.81 15.26 0.44
N GLN A 57 -0.88 15.37 -0.51
CA GLN A 57 0.14 14.34 -0.74
C GLN A 57 0.98 14.10 0.51
N THR A 58 1.43 15.15 1.19
CA THR A 58 2.21 15.03 2.45
C THR A 58 1.44 14.29 3.54
N VAL A 59 0.11 14.47 3.62
CA VAL A 59 -0.73 13.76 4.58
C VAL A 59 -1.00 12.31 4.15
N THR A 60 -1.22 12.05 2.86
CA THR A 60 -1.52 10.69 2.37
C THR A 60 -0.28 9.80 2.27
N LEU A 61 0.92 10.37 2.11
CA LEU A 61 2.17 9.62 2.01
C LEU A 61 2.45 8.72 3.22
N PRO A 62 2.41 9.20 4.48
CA PRO A 62 2.64 8.33 5.65
C PRO A 62 1.55 7.28 5.81
N ILE A 63 0.31 7.57 5.42
CA ILE A 63 -0.80 6.60 5.42
C ILE A 63 -0.52 5.50 4.41
N ALA A 64 -0.19 5.85 3.18
CA ALA A 64 0.15 4.90 2.13
C ALA A 64 1.36 4.03 2.54
N TRP A 65 2.40 4.65 3.09
CA TRP A 65 3.56 3.95 3.62
C TRP A 65 3.18 2.95 4.72
N GLY A 66 2.37 3.37 5.70
CA GLY A 66 1.88 2.51 6.76
C GLY A 66 1.05 1.34 6.25
N VAL A 67 0.11 1.61 5.32
CA VAL A 67 -0.70 0.58 4.67
C VAL A 67 0.17 -0.41 3.90
N SER A 68 1.17 0.05 3.14
CA SER A 68 2.10 -0.85 2.43
C SER A 68 2.87 -1.76 3.38
N HIS A 69 3.36 -1.23 4.51
CA HIS A 69 4.06 -2.03 5.52
C HIS A 69 3.11 -3.01 6.21
N LEU A 70 1.89 -2.58 6.51
CA LEU A 70 0.87 -3.43 7.11
C LEU A 70 0.44 -4.55 6.17
N LEU A 71 0.29 -4.27 4.87
CA LEU A 71 -0.03 -5.26 3.85
C LEU A 71 1.11 -6.26 3.69
N LEU A 72 2.34 -5.78 3.57
CA LEU A 72 3.51 -6.64 3.43
C LEU A 72 3.72 -7.51 4.68
N GLY A 73 3.61 -6.92 5.87
CA GLY A 73 3.67 -7.63 7.14
C GLY A 73 2.53 -8.64 7.27
N GLY A 74 1.31 -8.24 6.92
CA GLY A 74 0.15 -9.12 6.91
C GLY A 74 0.36 -10.32 5.99
N VAL A 75 0.75 -10.10 4.74
CA VAL A 75 1.06 -11.19 3.79
C VAL A 75 2.18 -12.09 4.32
N TYR A 76 3.24 -11.52 4.87
CA TYR A 76 4.35 -12.30 5.40
C TYR A 76 3.92 -13.16 6.60
N PHE A 77 3.19 -12.60 7.56
CA PHE A 77 2.83 -13.31 8.79
C PHE A 77 1.59 -14.21 8.65
N LEU A 78 0.63 -13.87 7.79
CA LEU A 78 -0.60 -14.65 7.59
C LEU A 78 -0.52 -15.67 6.46
N ILE A 79 0.41 -15.50 5.50
CA ILE A 79 0.53 -16.40 4.35
C ILE A 79 1.89 -17.09 4.38
N VAL A 80 2.99 -16.33 4.28
CA VAL A 80 4.33 -16.91 4.13
C VAL A 80 4.75 -17.69 5.39
N THR A 81 4.55 -17.11 6.56
CA THR A 81 4.91 -17.70 7.85
C THR A 81 4.18 -19.02 8.13
N PRO A 82 2.85 -19.13 7.99
CA PRO A 82 2.17 -20.40 8.21
C PRO A 82 2.54 -21.45 7.16
N ILE A 83 2.84 -21.07 5.92
CA ILE A 83 3.37 -22.00 4.92
C ILE A 83 4.71 -22.58 5.40
N GLY A 84 5.64 -21.73 5.84
CA GLY A 84 6.92 -22.18 6.38
C GLY A 84 6.77 -23.03 7.65
N LEU A 85 5.83 -22.68 8.53
CA LEU A 85 5.54 -23.45 9.74
C LEU A 85 4.95 -24.82 9.40
N PHE A 86 4.05 -24.88 8.41
CA PHE A 86 3.49 -26.13 7.92
C PHE A 86 4.56 -27.05 7.29
N LEU A 87 5.48 -26.48 6.50
CA LEU A 87 6.65 -27.19 5.97
C LEU A 87 7.55 -27.73 7.09
N ARG A 88 7.76 -26.93 8.14
CA ARG A 88 8.52 -27.34 9.33
C ARG A 88 7.83 -28.49 10.07
N TRP A 89 6.52 -28.44 10.24
CA TRP A 89 5.75 -29.52 10.89
C TRP A 89 5.67 -30.80 10.06
N THR A 90 5.63 -30.70 8.74
CA THR A 90 5.68 -31.87 7.83
C THR A 90 7.08 -32.46 7.69
N GLY A 91 8.09 -31.88 8.35
CA GLY A 91 9.46 -32.38 8.36
C GLY A 91 10.20 -32.18 7.03
N HIS A 92 9.63 -31.37 6.13
CA HIS A 92 10.23 -31.05 4.84
C HIS A 92 11.34 -30.01 5.07
N ASP A 93 12.59 -30.42 4.88
CA ASP A 93 13.78 -29.57 5.00
C ASP A 93 14.35 -29.30 3.60
N PRO A 94 13.74 -28.41 2.80
CA PRO A 94 14.19 -28.14 1.43
C PRO A 94 15.57 -27.47 1.36
N LEU A 95 16.04 -26.92 2.48
CA LEU A 95 17.34 -26.25 2.58
C LEU A 95 18.43 -27.18 3.16
N GLU A 96 18.09 -28.41 3.55
CA GLU A 96 19.03 -29.40 4.09
C GLU A 96 19.88 -28.81 5.25
N LEU A 97 19.29 -27.94 6.08
CA LEU A 97 19.99 -27.14 7.11
C LEU A 97 20.11 -27.87 8.46
N LYS A 98 19.68 -29.12 8.56
CA LYS A 98 19.81 -29.92 9.79
C LYS A 98 21.28 -30.03 10.24
N ALA A 99 21.52 -29.66 11.49
CA ALA A 99 22.84 -29.78 12.13
C ALA A 99 23.34 -31.23 12.08
N GLY A 100 24.56 -31.42 11.56
CA GLY A 100 25.19 -32.74 11.39
C GLY A 100 25.19 -33.27 9.95
N GLN A 101 24.57 -32.57 9.00
CA GLN A 101 24.76 -32.87 7.57
C GLN A 101 26.12 -32.35 7.07
N PRO A 102 26.84 -33.10 6.22
CA PRO A 102 28.07 -32.62 5.59
C PRO A 102 27.78 -31.34 4.79
N PRO A 103 28.76 -30.44 4.62
CA PRO A 103 28.55 -29.14 4.00
C PRO A 103 27.84 -29.28 2.65
N THR A 104 26.66 -28.67 2.52
CA THR A 104 25.75 -28.75 1.37
C THR A 104 26.22 -27.99 0.14
N TRP A 105 27.54 -27.77 0.01
CA TRP A 105 28.14 -27.31 -1.23
C TRP A 105 27.91 -28.39 -2.30
N LYS A 106 26.81 -28.26 -3.03
CA LYS A 106 26.56 -29.05 -4.22
C LYS A 106 27.43 -28.45 -5.31
N ASP A 107 28.48 -29.17 -5.72
CA ASP A 107 29.25 -28.83 -6.89
C ASP A 107 28.28 -28.65 -8.05
N LYS A 108 28.12 -27.40 -8.51
CA LYS A 108 27.36 -27.14 -9.73
C LYS A 108 28.11 -27.85 -10.85
N THR A 109 27.53 -28.91 -11.38
CA THR A 109 28.03 -29.54 -12.60
C THR A 109 28.14 -28.43 -13.64
N GLN A 110 29.37 -28.12 -14.07
CA GLN A 110 29.59 -27.04 -15.03
C GLN A 110 28.81 -27.38 -16.29
N ALA A 111 27.77 -26.61 -16.58
CA ALA A 111 27.04 -26.77 -17.82
C ALA A 111 28.00 -26.45 -18.98
N PRO A 112 27.94 -27.20 -20.10
CA PRO A 112 28.80 -26.94 -21.24
C PRO A 112 28.69 -25.45 -21.65
N PRO A 113 29.81 -24.77 -21.97
CA PRO A 113 29.84 -23.34 -22.27
C PRO A 113 28.84 -22.93 -23.35
N GLU A 114 28.59 -23.85 -24.29
CA GLU A 114 27.62 -23.73 -25.39
C GLU A 114 26.17 -23.50 -24.95
N ARG A 115 25.83 -23.82 -23.69
CA ARG A 115 24.48 -23.61 -23.14
C ARG A 115 24.22 -22.14 -22.82
N TYR A 116 25.26 -21.37 -22.49
CA TYR A 116 25.15 -19.93 -22.22
C TYR A 116 24.88 -19.14 -23.50
N VAL A 117 25.45 -19.56 -24.62
CA VAL A 117 25.30 -18.86 -25.91
C VAL A 117 23.94 -19.09 -26.58
N ARG A 118 23.12 -20.03 -26.07
CA ARG A 118 21.78 -20.34 -26.62
C ARG A 118 20.62 -19.88 -25.75
N GLN A 119 20.86 -19.22 -24.61
CA GLN A 119 19.81 -18.58 -23.82
C GLN A 119 19.54 -17.16 -24.37
N SER A 120 18.88 -17.10 -25.53
CA SER A 120 18.26 -15.88 -26.08
C SER A 120 16.77 -15.88 -25.77
#